data_AF-A0A1R2C5I0-F1
#
_entry.id   AF-A0A1R2C5I0-F1
#
_cell.length_a   1.000
_cell.length_b   1.000
_cell.length_c   1.000
_cell.angle_alpha   90.00
_cell.angle_beta   90.00
_cell.angle_gamma   90.00
#
_symmetry.space_group_name_H-M   'P 1'
#
loop_
_entity.id
_entity.type
_entity.pdbx_description
1 polymer ?
#
loop_
_entity_poly.entity_id
_entity_poly.type
_entity_poly.pdbx_seq_one_letter_code
_entity_poly.pdbx_strand_id
1 'polypeptide(L)'
;MAYPPFPLEAAFRQDIDSIAESEDLQFAKKHFLFVSKYKCSQEKQTQQCIEDGRNLYSQFVHGTKIAKQKTLYCLSGCKDESCYEQCKDSLRSTLSGLTSKIDPIMNDYLLSFAPK
;
A
#
# COMPACT_ATOMS: atom_id res chain seq x y z
N MET A 1 8.64 23.08 24.65
CA MET A 1 8.21 21.86 23.94
C MET A 1 9.48 21.09 23.61
N ALA A 2 9.71 19.93 24.21
CA ALA A 2 10.88 19.11 23.89
C ALA A 2 10.63 18.49 22.51
N TYR A 3 11.35 18.99 21.50
CA TYR A 3 11.43 18.32 20.22
C TYR A 3 12.15 16.98 20.42
N PRO A 4 11.71 15.91 19.74
CA PRO A 4 12.46 14.66 19.75
C PRO A 4 13.87 14.95 19.23
N PRO A 5 14.91 14.26 19.73
CA PRO A 5 16.23 14.40 19.16
C PRO A 5 16.15 14.04 17.67
N PHE A 6 16.57 14.97 16.81
CA PHE A 6 16.65 14.89 15.35
C PHE A 6 16.95 13.49 14.74
N PRO A 7 17.81 12.62 15.33
CA PRO A 7 18.02 11.25 14.84
C PRO A 7 16.79 10.31 14.92
N LEU A 8 15.92 10.44 15.93
CA LEU A 8 14.75 9.57 16.09
C LEU A 8 13.67 9.87 15.04
N GLU A 9 13.39 11.15 14.78
CA GLU A 9 12.43 11.54 13.74
C GLU A 9 12.89 11.10 12.34
N ALA A 10 14.20 11.20 12.06
CA ALA A 10 14.78 10.75 10.80
C ALA A 10 14.67 9.22 10.62
N ALA A 11 14.95 8.45 11.69
CA ALA A 11 14.77 7.01 11.69
C ALA A 11 13.30 6.60 11.46
N PHE A 12 12.36 7.26 12.14
CA PHE A 12 10.93 6.98 11.95
C PHE A 12 10.40 7.38 10.56
N ARG A 13 10.94 8.44 9.96
CA ARG A 13 10.61 8.79 8.56
C ARG A 13 11.10 7.71 7.60
N GLN A 14 12.31 7.19 7.78
CA GLN A 14 12.82 6.06 7.00
C GLN A 14 11.96 4.80 7.18
N ASP A 15 11.52 4.50 8.42
CA ASP A 15 10.61 3.38 8.68
C ASP A 15 9.27 3.54 7.94
N ILE A 16 8.68 4.73 7.95
CA ILE A 16 7.44 5.02 7.21
C ILE A 16 7.63 4.83 5.71
N ASP A 17 8.73 5.34 5.16
CA ASP A 17 9.06 5.19 3.74
C ASP A 17 9.24 3.72 3.38
N SER A 18 9.95 2.96 4.22
CA SER A 18 10.13 1.52 4.05
C SER A 18 8.82 0.73 4.15
N ILE A 19 7.90 1.12 5.04
CA ILE A 19 6.59 0.48 5.19
C ILE A 19 5.68 0.80 3.99
N ALA A 20 5.68 2.05 3.52
CA ALA A 20 4.84 2.50 2.41
C ALA A 20 5.35 2.05 1.03
N GLU A 21 6.64 1.73 0.92
CA GLU A 21 7.30 1.26 -0.31
C GLU A 21 7.90 -0.13 -0.20
N SER A 22 7.39 -0.98 0.71
CA SER A 22 7.88 -2.34 0.86
C SER A 22 7.93 -3.09 -0.48
N GLU A 23 8.88 -4.03 -0.60
CA GLU A 23 9.04 -4.82 -1.82
C GLU A 23 7.74 -5.54 -2.19
N ASP A 24 6.96 -6.00 -1.20
CA ASP A 24 5.64 -6.60 -1.39
C ASP A 24 4.63 -5.64 -2.02
N LEU A 25 4.62 -4.37 -1.59
CA LEU A 25 3.77 -3.32 -2.16
C LEU A 25 4.18 -3.00 -3.60
N GLN A 26 5.48 -2.94 -3.90
CA GLN A 26 5.99 -2.72 -5.26
C GLN A 26 5.71 -3.93 -6.17
N PHE A 27 5.84 -5.13 -5.64
CA PHE A 27 5.50 -6.38 -6.31
C PHE A 27 4.01 -6.43 -6.63
N ALA A 28 3.14 -6.15 -5.65
CA ALA A 28 1.70 -6.10 -5.81
C ALA A 28 1.28 -5.06 -6.85
N LYS A 29 1.91 -3.87 -6.85
CA LYS A 29 1.66 -2.83 -7.86
C LYS A 29 1.94 -3.30 -9.28
N LYS A 30 3.11 -3.91 -9.51
CA LYS A 30 3.52 -4.42 -10.82
C LYS A 30 2.63 -5.56 -11.28
N HIS A 31 2.30 -6.49 -10.38
CA HIS A 31 1.48 -7.66 -10.68
C HIS A 31 0.04 -7.27 -10.93
N PHE A 32 -0.58 -6.43 -10.11
CA PHE A 32 -1.96 -6.00 -10.27
C PHE A 32 -2.24 -5.44 -11.69
N LEU A 33 -1.40 -4.53 -12.19
CA LEU A 33 -1.56 -3.95 -13.53
C LEU A 33 -1.41 -5.00 -14.65
N PHE A 34 -0.51 -5.96 -14.46
CA PHE A 34 -0.31 -7.06 -15.38
C PHE A 34 -1.51 -8.02 -15.39
N VAL A 35 -1.99 -8.41 -14.20
CA VAL A 35 -3.14 -9.29 -14.00
C VAL A 35 -4.40 -8.68 -14.61
N SER A 36 -4.72 -7.42 -14.30
CA SER A 36 -5.88 -6.77 -14.89
C SER A 36 -5.78 -6.73 -16.40
N LYS A 37 -4.62 -6.39 -16.98
CA LYS A 37 -4.45 -6.39 -18.44
C LYS A 37 -4.69 -7.78 -19.06
N TYR A 38 -4.21 -8.84 -18.42
CA TYR A 38 -4.35 -10.21 -18.93
C TYR A 38 -5.76 -10.78 -18.71
N LYS A 39 -6.32 -10.67 -17.49
CA LYS A 39 -7.67 -11.13 -17.14
C LYS A 39 -8.72 -10.42 -17.99
N CYS A 40 -8.66 -9.10 -18.09
CA CYS A 40 -9.60 -8.31 -18.89
C CYS A 40 -9.50 -8.60 -20.39
N SER A 41 -8.35 -9.08 -20.89
CA SER A 41 -8.20 -9.48 -22.30
C SER A 41 -9.01 -10.72 -22.67
N GLN A 42 -9.40 -11.54 -21.68
CA GLN A 42 -10.24 -12.73 -21.89
C GLN A 42 -11.74 -12.44 -21.74
N GLU A 43 -12.12 -11.23 -21.32
CA GLU A 43 -13.51 -10.85 -21.10
C GLU A 43 -14.14 -10.17 -22.32
N LYS A 44 -15.48 -10.29 -22.47
CA LYS A 44 -16.25 -9.65 -23.56
C LYS A 44 -16.22 -8.11 -23.51
N GLN A 45 -15.85 -7.50 -22.38
CA GLN A 45 -15.77 -6.04 -22.18
C GLN A 45 -14.40 -5.61 -21.67
N THR A 46 -13.36 -5.91 -22.44
CA THR A 46 -11.96 -5.67 -22.09
C THR A 46 -11.65 -4.22 -21.67
N GLN A 47 -12.23 -3.21 -22.33
CA GLN A 47 -11.94 -1.81 -22.02
C GLN A 47 -12.46 -1.39 -20.65
N GLN A 48 -13.72 -1.74 -20.32
CA GLN A 48 -14.32 -1.41 -19.03
C GLN A 48 -13.57 -2.07 -17.88
N CYS A 49 -13.22 -3.35 -18.03
CA CYS A 49 -12.45 -4.09 -17.02
C CYS A 49 -11.05 -3.48 -16.80
N ILE A 50 -10.36 -3.03 -17.86
CA ILE A 50 -9.06 -2.34 -17.73
C ILE A 50 -9.22 -1.01 -16.99
N GLU A 51 -10.28 -0.27 -17.27
CA GLU A 51 -10.56 1.02 -16.63
C GLU A 51 -10.91 0.86 -15.15
N ASP A 52 -11.73 -0.13 -14.80
CA ASP A 52 -12.05 -0.47 -13.41
C ASP A 52 -10.80 -0.91 -12.63
N GLY A 53 -9.94 -1.73 -13.25
CA GLY A 53 -8.65 -2.11 -12.67
C GLY A 53 -7.75 -0.90 -12.43
N ARG A 54 -7.62 0.00 -13.42
CA ARG A 54 -6.86 1.25 -13.27
C ARG A 54 -7.42 2.14 -12.17
N ASN A 55 -8.74 2.25 -12.05
CA ASN A 55 -9.40 3.02 -11.01
C ASN A 55 -9.13 2.43 -9.62
N LEU A 56 -9.24 1.11 -9.46
CA LEU A 56 -8.92 0.43 -8.21
C LEU A 56 -7.45 0.63 -7.81
N TYR A 57 -6.52 0.51 -8.77
CA TYR A 57 -5.10 0.77 -8.56
C TYR A 57 -4.83 2.23 -8.18
N SER A 58 -5.48 3.17 -8.85
CA SER A 58 -5.37 4.60 -8.55
C SER A 58 -5.83 4.89 -7.12
N GLN A 59 -6.95 4.30 -6.70
CA GLN A 59 -7.45 4.39 -5.32
C GLN A 59 -6.46 3.79 -4.31
N PHE A 60 -5.82 2.66 -4.63
CA PHE A 60 -4.81 2.04 -3.80
C PHE A 60 -3.57 2.95 -3.61
N VAL A 61 -3.02 3.49 -4.71
CA VAL A 61 -1.88 4.41 -4.67
C VAL A 61 -2.23 5.69 -3.91
N HIS A 62 -3.42 6.25 -4.16
CA HIS A 62 -3.88 7.45 -3.48
C HIS A 62 -4.10 7.21 -1.98
N GLY A 63 -4.72 6.09 -1.61
CA GLY A 63 -4.89 5.66 -0.22
C GLY A 63 -3.56 5.51 0.51
N THR A 64 -2.55 4.92 -0.14
CA THR A 64 -1.19 4.76 0.41
C THR A 64 -0.53 6.11 0.68
N LYS A 65 -0.67 7.07 -0.25
CA LYS A 65 -0.15 8.45 -0.06
C LYS A 65 -0.83 9.16 1.10
N ILE A 66 -2.15 9.06 1.21
CA ILE A 66 -2.89 9.64 2.34
C ILE A 66 -2.46 9.00 3.65
N ALA A 67 -2.33 7.67 3.70
CA ALA A 67 -1.89 6.95 4.89
C ALA A 67 -0.52 7.45 5.34
N LYS A 68 0.44 7.53 4.42
CA LYS A 68 1.78 8.10 4.66
C LYS A 68 1.71 9.53 5.23
N GLN A 69 0.92 10.40 4.60
CA GLN A 69 0.78 11.78 5.06
C GLN A 69 0.16 11.88 6.46
N LYS A 70 -0.89 11.08 6.75
CA LYS A 70 -1.51 11.01 8.08
C LYS A 70 -0.51 10.52 9.13
N THR A 71 0.31 9.52 8.81
CA THR A 71 1.32 9.02 9.74
C THR A 71 2.39 10.07 10.01
N LEU A 72 2.83 10.83 9.00
CA LEU A 72 3.77 11.95 9.21
C LEU A 72 3.19 13.03 10.12
N TYR A 73 1.91 13.38 9.97
CA TYR A 73 1.22 14.28 10.90
C TYR A 73 1.15 13.68 12.32
N CYS A 74 0.86 12.38 12.44
CA CYS A 74 0.85 11.66 13.71
C CYS A 74 2.21 11.75 14.42
N LEU A 75 3.32 11.49 13.70
CA LEU A 75 4.68 11.61 14.25
C LEU A 75 4.98 13.03 14.77
N SER A 76 4.54 14.07 14.06
CA SER A 76 4.83 15.46 14.44
C SER A 76 4.21 15.88 15.78
N GLY A 77 3.19 15.15 16.26
CA GLY A 77 2.55 15.37 17.56
C GLY A 77 3.10 14.49 18.68
N CYS A 78 3.87 13.45 18.36
CA CYS A 78 4.40 12.50 19.33
C CYS A 78 5.62 13.03 20.07
N LYS A 79 5.79 12.60 21.33
CA LYS A 79 6.93 12.99 22.19
C LYS A 79 7.62 11.80 22.85
N ASP A 80 7.15 10.60 22.59
CA ASP A 80 7.60 9.35 23.20
C ASP A 80 7.47 8.18 22.21
N GLU A 81 8.26 7.13 22.44
CA GLU A 81 8.37 5.94 21.60
C GLU A 81 7.04 5.20 21.41
N SER A 82 6.20 5.18 22.46
CA SER A 82 4.91 4.48 22.39
C SER A 82 3.94 5.14 21.41
N CYS A 83 3.92 6.47 21.37
CA CYS A 83 3.15 7.24 20.39
C CYS A 83 3.65 6.98 18.95
N TYR A 84 4.97 6.90 18.75
CA TYR A 84 5.56 6.62 17.44
C TYR A 84 5.19 5.24 16.90
N GLU A 85 5.27 4.20 17.74
CA GLU A 85 4.87 2.84 17.34
C GLU A 85 3.37 2.74 17.05
N GLN A 86 2.51 3.45 17.79
CA GLN A 86 1.08 3.52 17.46
C GLN A 86 0.81 4.15 16.08
N CYS A 87 1.54 5.22 15.73
CA CYS A 87 1.44 5.81 14.40
C CYS A 87 1.88 4.82 13.30
N LYS A 88 2.95 4.06 13.54
CA LYS A 88 3.45 3.02 12.61
C LYS A 88 2.47 1.86 12.46
N ASP A 89 1.86 1.38 13.54
CA ASP A 89 0.87 0.30 13.48
C ASP A 89 -0.41 0.73 12.77
N SER A 90 -0.84 1.99 12.95
CA SER A 90 -1.94 2.56 12.19
C SER A 90 -1.65 2.60 10.68
N LEU A 91 -0.41 2.92 10.30
CA LEU A 91 0.03 2.86 8.90
C LEU A 91 -0.03 1.42 8.36
N ARG A 92 0.54 0.45 9.10
CA ARG A 92 0.54 -0.97 8.71
C ARG A 92 -0.88 -1.50 8.51
N SER A 93 -1.78 -1.20 9.45
CA SER A 93 -3.19 -1.60 9.37
C SER A 93 -3.89 -0.98 8.15
N THR A 94 -3.66 0.31 7.90
CA THR A 94 -4.23 1.00 6.74
C THR A 94 -3.71 0.41 5.41
N LEU A 95 -2.41 0.14 5.32
CA LEU A 95 -1.81 -0.47 4.12
C LEU A 95 -2.28 -1.91 3.90
N SER A 96 -2.44 -2.70 4.96
CA SER A 96 -3.01 -4.05 4.87
C SER A 96 -4.45 -4.00 4.36
N GLY A 97 -5.30 -3.10 4.87
CA GLY A 97 -6.66 -2.92 4.37
C GLY A 97 -6.77 -2.40 2.93
N LEU A 98 -5.75 -1.68 2.45
CA LEU A 98 -5.64 -1.28 1.04
C LEU A 98 -5.21 -2.46 0.16
N THR A 99 -4.28 -3.28 0.66
CA THR A 99 -3.72 -4.44 -0.07
C THR A 99 -4.72 -5.59 -0.17
N SER A 100 -5.52 -5.82 0.86
CA SER A 100 -6.56 -6.86 0.85
C SER A 100 -7.64 -6.68 -0.24
N LYS A 101 -7.80 -5.47 -0.79
CA LYS A 101 -8.71 -5.19 -1.92
C LYS A 101 -8.14 -5.63 -3.26
N ILE A 102 -6.82 -5.73 -3.39
CA ILE A 102 -6.11 -6.12 -4.61
C ILE A 102 -5.62 -7.57 -4.56
N ASP A 103 -5.42 -8.14 -3.37
CA ASP A 103 -5.01 -9.54 -3.17
C ASP A 103 -5.88 -10.60 -3.88
N PRO A 104 -7.22 -10.53 -3.86
CA PRO A 104 -8.05 -11.54 -4.53
C PRO A 104 -7.78 -11.58 -6.04
N ILE A 105 -7.57 -10.41 -6.64
CA ILE A 105 -7.27 -10.27 -8.07
C ILE A 105 -5.90 -10.87 -8.38
N MET A 106 -4.90 -10.64 -7.51
CA MET A 106 -3.57 -11.21 -7.67
C MET A 106 -3.53 -12.73 -7.46
N ASN A 107 -4.24 -13.24 -6.45
CA ASN A 107 -4.25 -14.66 -6.13
C ASN A 107 -4.97 -15.49 -7.21
N ASP A 108 -6.09 -15.01 -7.76
CA ASP A 108 -6.75 -15.64 -8.90
C ASP A 108 -5.78 -15.86 -10.08
N TYR A 109 -4.92 -14.87 -10.36
CA TYR A 109 -3.92 -14.98 -11.40
C TYR A 109 -2.83 -15.98 -11.03
N LEU A 110 -2.24 -15.91 -9.84
CA LEU A 110 -1.19 -16.85 -9.44
C LEU A 110 -1.69 -18.31 -9.47
N LEU A 111 -2.95 -18.54 -9.08
CA LEU A 111 -3.60 -19.84 -9.17
C LEU A 111 -3.80 -20.31 -10.63
N SER A 112 -3.87 -19.40 -11.61
CA SER A 112 -3.92 -19.78 -13.03
C SER A 112 -2.58 -20.32 -13.58
N PHE A 113 -1.47 -20.08 -12.87
CA PHE A 113 -0.15 -20.64 -13.18
C PHE A 113 0.26 -21.78 -12.23
N ALA A 114 -0.55 -22.08 -11.21
CA ALA A 114 -0.28 -23.20 -10.31
C ALA A 114 -0.44 -24.52 -11.10
N PRO A 115 0.53 -25.45 -11.02
CA PRO A 115 0.39 -26.77 -11.62
C PRO A 115 -0.83 -27.48 -11.00
N LYS A 116 -1.67 -28.07 -11.85
CA LYS A 116 -2.85 -28.84 -11.45
C LYS A 116 -2.47 -30.12 -10.70
#